data_AF-A0A539EP66-F1
#
_entry.id   AF-A0A539EP66-F1
#
_cell.length_a   1.000
_cell.length_b   1.000
_cell.length_c   1.000
_cell.angle_alpha   90.00
_cell.angle_beta   90.00
_cell.angle_gamma   90.00
#
_symmetry.space_group_name_H-M   'P 1'
#
loop_
_entity.id
_entity.type
_entity.pdbx_description
1 polymer ?
#
loop_
_entity_poly.entity_id
_entity_poly.type
_entity_poly.pdbx_seq_one_letter_code
_entity_poly.pdbx_strand_id
1 'polypeptide(L)'
;GPGDRRPPWPGEGRPGQGRPGGRSAIECSATDHGWEEHWGGHVSRGWDLYSSADAACRACKAPTGPHGDCSVSCAEPQFACAYEFQPDGASAQPGSWGEPREDSYRAEEAAMDRCRRDNWGRQGRCRVSRCERQDRVLLRNRCR
;
A
#
# COMPACT_ATOMS: atom_id res chain seq x y z
N GLY A 1 -44.28 4.94 11.75
CA GLY A 1 -43.66 4.24 10.61
C GLY A 1 -42.34 3.66 11.06
N PRO A 2 -42.03 2.41 10.74
CA PRO A 2 -40.80 1.79 11.25
C PRO A 2 -39.63 2.29 10.42
N GLY A 3 -38.63 2.86 11.10
CA GLY A 3 -37.39 3.32 10.49
C GLY A 3 -36.51 2.14 10.08
N ASP A 4 -35.98 2.23 8.86
CA ASP A 4 -34.98 1.33 8.31
C ASP A 4 -33.66 1.43 9.10
N ARG A 5 -33.56 0.64 10.18
CA ARG A 5 -32.27 0.34 10.81
C ARG A 5 -31.66 -0.86 10.09
N ARG A 6 -30.77 -0.59 9.12
CA ARG A 6 -29.87 -1.60 8.58
C ARG A 6 -29.09 -2.25 9.74
N PRO A 7 -29.01 -3.59 9.84
CA PRO A 7 -28.18 -4.23 10.85
C PRO A 7 -26.69 -3.93 10.57
N PRO A 8 -25.86 -3.71 11.61
CA PRO A 8 -24.42 -3.63 11.43
C PRO A 8 -23.89 -5.01 11.03
N TRP A 9 -23.09 -5.06 9.95
CA TRP A 9 -22.37 -6.27 9.56
C TRP A 9 -21.36 -6.63 10.66
N PRO A 10 -21.28 -7.90 11.10
CA PRO A 10 -20.28 -8.36 12.05
C PRO A 10 -18.97 -8.58 11.30
N GLY A 11 -18.16 -7.52 11.20
CA GLY A 11 -16.75 -7.59 10.84
C GLY A 11 -15.91 -7.57 12.10
N GLU A 12 -15.14 -8.63 12.28
CA GLU A 12 -14.16 -8.85 13.34
C GLU A 12 -13.18 -7.68 13.50
N GLY A 13 -12.61 -7.58 14.71
CA GLY A 13 -11.74 -6.51 15.25
C GLY A 13 -11.06 -5.54 14.28
N ARG A 14 -11.20 -4.23 14.57
CA ARG A 14 -10.47 -3.14 13.91
C ARG A 14 -9.06 -2.93 14.52
N PRO A 15 -7.97 -3.35 13.87
CA PRO A 15 -6.68 -2.69 14.03
C PRO A 15 -6.59 -1.54 13.02
N GLY A 16 -6.67 -0.29 13.49
CA GLY A 16 -6.45 0.90 12.65
C GLY A 16 -7.40 2.04 12.93
N GLN A 17 -7.43 2.53 14.17
CA GLN A 17 -8.00 3.84 14.47
C GLN A 17 -7.23 4.89 13.66
N GLY A 18 -7.94 5.62 12.80
CA GLY A 18 -7.42 6.45 11.72
C GLY A 18 -6.22 7.32 12.10
N ARG A 19 -5.16 7.23 11.30
CA ARG A 19 -4.05 8.19 11.36
C ARG A 19 -4.41 9.44 10.54
N PRO A 20 -3.97 10.64 10.97
CA PRO A 20 -4.33 11.89 10.29
C PRO A 20 -3.67 11.93 8.90
N GLY A 21 -4.47 11.98 7.84
CA GLY A 21 -4.02 12.43 6.52
C GLY A 21 -3.98 11.42 5.36
N GLY A 22 -4.40 10.16 5.55
CA GLY A 22 -4.57 9.20 4.43
C GLY A 22 -3.30 8.94 3.59
N ARG A 23 -2.11 9.16 4.17
CA ARG A 23 -0.83 8.87 3.52
C ARG A 23 -0.21 7.61 4.12
N SER A 24 0.53 6.86 3.32
CA SER A 24 1.37 5.75 3.78
C SER A 24 2.68 6.27 4.37
N ALA A 25 3.30 5.47 5.24
CA ALA A 25 4.66 5.77 5.67
C ALA A 25 5.62 5.47 4.50
N ILE A 26 6.51 6.40 4.21
CA ILE A 26 7.59 6.24 3.24
C ILE A 26 8.61 5.27 3.84
N GLU A 27 8.98 4.25 3.08
CA GLU A 27 10.05 3.33 3.41
C GLU A 27 11.27 3.69 2.55
N CYS A 28 12.40 4.01 3.19
CA CYS A 28 13.67 4.25 2.51
C CYS A 28 14.67 3.18 2.92
N SER A 29 15.34 2.55 1.96
CA SER A 29 16.48 1.66 2.19
C SER A 29 17.75 2.30 1.64
N ALA A 30 18.87 2.09 2.33
CA ALA A 30 20.20 2.44 1.86
C ALA A 30 21.10 1.20 1.90
N THR A 31 21.85 0.95 0.83
CA THR A 31 22.74 -0.21 0.70
C THR A 31 24.10 0.24 0.18
N ASP A 32 25.17 -0.35 0.71
CA ASP A 32 26.50 -0.23 0.12
C ASP A 32 26.69 -1.18 -1.07
N HIS A 33 27.76 -0.99 -1.84
CA HIS A 33 28.19 -1.96 -2.85
C HIS A 33 29.07 -3.04 -2.18
N GLY A 34 28.44 -4.00 -1.51
CA GLY A 34 29.19 -5.01 -0.76
C GLY A 34 28.33 -5.97 0.05
N TRP A 35 28.66 -6.12 1.33
CA TRP A 35 28.07 -7.13 2.22
C TRP A 35 26.58 -6.88 2.51
N GLU A 36 26.11 -5.63 2.46
CA GLU A 36 24.75 -5.29 2.91
C GLU A 36 23.64 -5.54 1.87
N GLU A 37 23.99 -5.67 0.58
CA GLU A 37 23.04 -6.06 -0.47
C GLU A 37 22.34 -7.39 -0.15
N HIS A 38 22.97 -8.25 0.64
CA HIS A 38 22.45 -9.58 1.01
C HIS A 38 21.55 -9.59 2.26
N TRP A 39 21.55 -8.53 3.08
CA TRP A 39 20.83 -8.50 4.36
C TRP A 39 19.70 -7.45 4.42
N GLY A 40 19.39 -6.81 3.28
CA GLY A 40 18.25 -5.88 3.15
C GLY A 40 18.58 -4.40 3.39
N GLY A 41 19.86 -4.06 3.60
CA GLY A 41 20.32 -2.69 3.81
C GLY A 41 19.78 -2.02 5.07
N HIS A 42 20.04 -0.72 5.18
CA HIS A 42 19.57 0.13 6.28
C HIS A 42 18.22 0.74 5.94
N VAL A 43 17.18 0.30 6.65
CA VAL A 43 15.81 0.78 6.43
C VAL A 43 15.45 1.87 7.43
N SER A 44 14.84 2.94 6.91
CA SER A 44 14.12 3.92 7.70
C SER A 44 12.66 4.01 7.24
N ARG A 45 11.79 4.41 8.15
CA ARG A 45 10.37 4.63 7.88
C ARG A 45 9.94 5.97 8.44
N GLY A 46 9.22 6.75 7.66
CA GLY A 46 8.77 8.07 8.10
C GLY A 46 7.70 8.67 7.21
N TRP A 47 7.30 9.91 7.52
CA TRP A 47 6.28 10.64 6.78
C TRP A 47 6.85 11.75 5.89
N ASP A 48 8.13 12.02 6.06
CA ASP A 48 8.89 13.01 5.29
C ASP A 48 9.95 12.27 4.47
N LEU A 49 9.93 12.52 3.16
CA LEU A 49 10.78 11.81 2.20
C LEU A 49 12.26 12.06 2.49
N TYR A 50 12.65 13.32 2.67
CA TYR A 50 14.04 13.70 2.81
C TYR A 50 14.61 13.29 4.17
N SER A 51 13.84 13.42 5.25
CA SER A 51 14.25 12.98 6.58
C SER A 51 14.42 11.46 6.64
N SER A 52 13.53 10.71 6.00
CA SER A 52 13.65 9.25 5.92
C SER A 52 14.86 8.86 5.07
N ALA A 53 15.03 9.46 3.89
CA ALA A 53 16.20 9.22 3.05
C ALA A 53 17.51 9.50 3.81
N ASP A 54 17.60 10.63 4.51
CA ASP A 54 18.78 11.00 5.30
C ASP A 54 19.03 10.05 6.48
N ALA A 55 17.98 9.58 7.16
CA ALA A 55 18.12 8.57 8.20
C ALA A 55 18.67 7.23 7.66
N ALA A 56 18.17 6.77 6.51
CA ALA A 56 18.69 5.58 5.83
C ALA A 56 20.16 5.79 5.40
N CYS A 57 20.48 6.95 4.80
CA CYS A 57 21.85 7.33 4.45
C CYS A 57 22.79 7.28 5.65
N ARG A 58 22.41 7.93 6.77
CA ARG A 58 23.25 8.00 7.98
C ARG A 58 23.49 6.63 8.60
N ALA A 59 22.49 5.75 8.55
CA ALA A 59 22.61 4.38 9.01
C ALA A 59 23.58 3.58 8.11
N CYS A 60 23.49 3.72 6.78
CA CYS A 60 24.45 3.10 5.85
C CYS A 60 25.88 3.59 6.05
N LYS A 61 26.07 4.89 6.33
CA LYS A 61 27.39 5.47 6.60
C LYS A 61 27.86 5.33 8.05
N ALA A 62 27.12 4.60 8.90
CA ALA A 62 27.39 4.54 10.33
C ALA A 62 28.80 3.97 10.61
N PRO A 63 29.46 4.40 11.69
CA PRO A 63 30.90 4.19 11.92
C PRO A 63 31.34 2.74 12.20
N THR A 64 30.44 1.76 12.12
CA THR A 64 30.76 0.34 12.29
C THR A 64 31.59 -0.24 11.14
N GLY A 65 31.80 0.52 10.06
CA GLY A 65 32.78 0.25 9.00
C GLY A 65 32.67 1.31 7.90
N PRO A 66 33.73 1.57 7.10
CA PRO A 66 33.64 2.51 5.99
C PRO A 66 32.84 1.87 4.85
N HIS A 67 31.51 1.91 4.96
CA HIS A 67 30.68 1.78 3.78
C HIS A 67 31.01 2.97 2.88
N GLY A 68 31.37 2.68 1.62
CA GLY A 68 31.74 3.70 0.63
C GLY A 68 30.52 4.48 0.15
N ASP A 69 30.35 4.60 -1.17
CA ASP A 69 29.14 5.17 -1.75
C ASP A 69 27.92 4.27 -1.46
N CYS A 70 26.90 4.82 -0.79
CA CYS A 70 25.65 4.13 -0.48
C CYS A 70 24.56 4.54 -1.49
N SER A 71 23.81 3.57 -2.01
CA SER A 71 22.63 3.81 -2.86
C SER A 71 21.38 3.83 -2.01
N VAL A 72 20.52 4.84 -2.19
CA VAL A 72 19.28 5.02 -1.41
C VAL A 72 18.07 4.92 -2.32
N SER A 73 17.07 4.14 -1.91
CA SER A 73 15.79 4.00 -2.60
C SER A 73 14.66 4.21 -1.60
N CYS A 74 13.74 5.12 -1.91
CA CYS A 74 12.54 5.36 -1.12
C CYS A 74 11.29 5.04 -1.92
N ALA A 75 10.34 4.37 -1.27
CA ALA A 75 9.03 4.07 -1.83
C ALA A 75 7.91 4.33 -0.83
N GLU A 76 6.75 4.69 -1.38
CA GLU A 76 5.49 4.69 -0.65
C GLU A 76 4.77 3.37 -0.91
N PRO A 77 4.53 2.54 0.11
CA PRO A 77 3.74 1.34 -0.05
C PRO A 77 2.28 1.71 -0.31
N GLN A 78 1.75 1.20 -1.40
CA GLN A 78 0.35 1.29 -1.77
C GLN A 78 -0.22 -0.12 -1.91
N PHE A 79 -1.54 -0.24 -1.86
CA PHE A 79 -2.27 -1.49 -2.03
C PHE A 79 -3.26 -1.29 -3.17
N ALA A 80 -3.28 -2.21 -4.12
CA ALA A 80 -4.33 -2.28 -5.13
C ALA A 80 -5.09 -3.58 -4.93
N CYS A 81 -6.41 -3.55 -5.10
CA CYS A 81 -7.25 -4.74 -5.02
C CYS A 81 -7.97 -4.97 -6.34
N ALA A 82 -7.91 -6.20 -6.85
CA ALA A 82 -8.71 -6.63 -7.98
C ALA A 82 -10.13 -6.93 -7.50
N TYR A 83 -11.11 -6.49 -8.28
CA TYR A 83 -12.51 -6.80 -8.06
C TYR A 83 -13.01 -7.76 -9.13
N GLU A 84 -14.13 -8.41 -8.86
CA GLU A 84 -14.90 -9.20 -9.82
C GLU A 84 -16.38 -8.89 -9.65
N PHE A 85 -17.12 -8.89 -10.76
CA PHE A 85 -18.57 -8.79 -10.74
C PHE A 85 -19.16 -10.16 -11.05
N GLN A 86 -20.08 -10.61 -10.20
CA GLN A 86 -20.82 -11.85 -10.34
C GLN A 86 -22.28 -11.49 -10.65
N PRO A 87 -22.70 -11.51 -11.93
CA PRO A 87 -24.09 -11.30 -12.30
C PRO A 87 -24.97 -12.43 -11.75
N ASP A 88 -26.24 -12.12 -11.51
CA ASP A 88 -27.21 -13.14 -11.11
C ASP A 88 -27.49 -14.09 -12.28
N GLY A 89 -27.35 -15.40 -12.04
CA GLY A 89 -27.58 -16.44 -13.06
C GLY A 89 -26.49 -16.61 -14.12
N ALA A 90 -25.34 -15.93 -13.99
CA ALA A 90 -24.19 -16.08 -14.89
C ALA A 90 -22.92 -16.48 -14.13
N SER A 91 -21.80 -16.69 -14.83
CA SER A 91 -20.49 -16.86 -14.20
C SER A 91 -19.87 -15.51 -13.80
N ALA A 92 -18.98 -15.52 -12.82
CA ALA A 92 -18.20 -14.35 -12.44
C ALA A 92 -17.44 -13.81 -13.65
N GLN A 93 -17.52 -12.50 -13.85
CA GLN A 93 -16.74 -11.79 -14.84
C GLN A 93 -15.42 -11.37 -14.19
N PRO A 94 -14.26 -11.65 -14.82
CA PRO A 94 -12.99 -11.13 -14.34
C PRO A 94 -13.08 -9.61 -14.34
N GLY A 95 -12.92 -9.00 -13.17
CA GLY A 95 -12.94 -7.55 -13.07
C GLY A 95 -11.53 -6.97 -13.16
N SER A 96 -11.47 -5.65 -12.97
CA SER A 96 -10.24 -4.88 -13.05
C SER A 96 -9.66 -4.62 -11.66
N TRP A 97 -8.60 -3.82 -11.62
CA TRP A 97 -8.03 -3.30 -10.39
C TRP A 97 -8.75 -2.02 -9.95
N GLY A 98 -8.98 -1.90 -8.65
CA GLY A 98 -9.29 -0.63 -8.00
C GLY A 98 -8.08 0.32 -8.01
N GLU A 99 -8.33 1.58 -7.65
CA GLU A 99 -7.26 2.55 -7.47
C GLU A 99 -6.35 2.17 -6.29
N PRO A 100 -5.02 2.29 -6.43
CA PRO A 100 -4.10 2.05 -5.31
C PRO A 100 -4.36 3.00 -4.13
N ARG A 101 -4.26 2.49 -2.91
CA ARG A 101 -4.49 3.22 -1.65
C ARG A 101 -3.41 2.96 -0.61
N GLU A 102 -3.39 3.78 0.41
CA GLU A 102 -2.40 3.76 1.49
C GLU A 102 -2.43 2.48 2.34
N ASP A 103 -3.60 1.83 2.43
CA ASP A 103 -3.78 0.58 3.15
C ASP A 103 -4.72 -0.37 2.40
N SER A 104 -4.66 -1.65 2.76
CA SER A 104 -5.45 -2.70 2.09
C SER A 104 -6.96 -2.46 2.23
N TYR A 105 -7.42 -1.94 3.36
CA TYR A 105 -8.84 -1.70 3.60
C TYR A 105 -9.38 -0.60 2.68
N ARG A 106 -8.65 0.52 2.55
CA ARG A 106 -8.99 1.59 1.62
C ARG A 106 -8.92 1.12 0.17
N ALA A 107 -7.96 0.26 -0.16
CA ALA A 107 -7.84 -0.33 -1.49
C ALA A 107 -9.04 -1.25 -1.82
N GLU A 108 -9.51 -2.03 -0.85
CA GLU A 108 -10.73 -2.84 -0.97
C GLU A 108 -11.97 -1.96 -1.18
N GLU A 109 -12.14 -0.90 -0.38
CA GLU A 109 -13.23 0.07 -0.56
C GLU A 109 -13.19 0.67 -1.98
N ALA A 110 -12.02 1.12 -2.44
CA ALA A 110 -11.84 1.69 -3.76
C ALA A 110 -12.14 0.70 -4.89
N ALA A 111 -11.75 -0.57 -4.74
CA ALA A 111 -12.04 -1.63 -5.70
C ALA A 111 -13.55 -1.95 -5.75
N MET A 112 -14.22 -2.01 -4.60
CA MET A 112 -15.66 -2.24 -4.53
C MET A 112 -16.47 -1.07 -5.06
N ASP A 113 -16.05 0.16 -4.77
CA ASP A 113 -16.64 1.38 -5.35
C ASP A 113 -16.48 1.41 -6.86
N ARG A 114 -15.31 1.03 -7.37
CA ARG A 114 -15.08 0.94 -8.81
C ARG A 114 -15.96 -0.13 -9.45
N CYS A 115 -16.02 -1.34 -8.88
CA CYS A 115 -16.89 -2.41 -9.36
C CYS A 115 -18.36 -1.98 -9.45
N ARG A 116 -18.88 -1.31 -8.41
CA ARG A 116 -20.26 -0.82 -8.37
C ARG A 116 -20.53 0.23 -9.45
N ARG A 117 -19.58 1.13 -9.70
CA ARG A 117 -19.68 2.14 -10.76
C ARG A 117 -19.67 1.50 -12.14
N ASP A 118 -18.73 0.58 -12.38
CA ASP A 118 -18.57 -0.08 -13.67
C ASP A 118 -19.76 -1.00 -14.02
N ASN A 119 -20.51 -1.48 -13.02
CA ASN A 119 -21.66 -2.37 -13.19
C ASN A 119 -22.99 -1.72 -12.78
N TRP A 120 -23.05 -0.39 -12.81
CA TRP A 120 -24.25 0.34 -12.42
C TRP A 120 -25.48 -0.10 -13.25
N GLY A 121 -26.59 -0.39 -12.57
CA GLY A 121 -27.83 -0.85 -13.19
C GLY A 121 -27.89 -2.34 -13.55
N ARG A 122 -26.82 -3.11 -13.30
CA ARG A 122 -26.80 -4.57 -13.50
C ARG A 122 -27.16 -5.29 -12.18
N GLN A 123 -27.92 -6.38 -12.27
CA GLN A 123 -28.19 -7.26 -11.13
C GLN A 123 -27.01 -8.21 -10.90
N GLY A 124 -26.55 -8.30 -9.65
CA GLY A 124 -25.41 -9.12 -9.25
C GLY A 124 -24.65 -8.54 -8.06
N ARG A 125 -23.50 -9.13 -7.76
CA ARG A 125 -22.66 -8.75 -6.61
C ARG A 125 -21.22 -8.49 -7.01
N CYS A 126 -20.64 -7.44 -6.43
CA CYS A 126 -19.21 -7.19 -6.48
C CYS A 126 -18.50 -7.97 -5.38
N ARG A 127 -17.27 -8.40 -5.65
CA ARG A 127 -16.37 -8.99 -4.66
C ARG A 127 -14.93 -8.57 -4.93
N VAL A 128 -14.11 -8.51 -3.88
CA VAL A 128 -12.65 -8.45 -4.02
C VAL A 128 -12.15 -9.87 -4.25
N SER A 129 -11.24 -10.05 -5.21
CA SER A 129 -10.64 -11.36 -5.52
C SER A 129 -9.21 -11.49 -5.03
N ARG A 130 -8.42 -10.41 -5.09
CA ARG A 130 -7.04 -10.35 -4.58
C ARG A 130 -6.64 -8.93 -4.26
N CYS A 131 -5.71 -8.77 -3.33
CA CYS A 131 -5.05 -7.50 -3.04
C CYS A 131 -3.54 -7.68 -3.12
N GLU A 132 -2.87 -6.74 -3.76
CA GLU A 132 -1.41 -6.74 -3.95
C GLU A 132 -0.84 -5.44 -3.41
N ARG A 133 0.25 -5.55 -2.65
CA ARG A 133 1.06 -4.40 -2.27
C ARG A 133 1.91 -3.99 -3.48
N GLN A 134 1.93 -2.70 -3.77
CA GLN A 134 2.69 -2.07 -4.83
C GLN A 134 3.51 -0.93 -4.23
N ASP A 135 4.81 -0.90 -4.49
CA ASP A 135 5.67 0.16 -3.99
C ASP A 135 5.80 1.27 -5.04
N ARG A 136 5.31 2.47 -4.72
CA ARG A 136 5.49 3.65 -5.55
C ARG A 136 6.84 4.29 -5.23
N VAL A 137 7.81 4.12 -6.12
CA VAL A 137 9.14 4.75 -5.96
C VAL A 137 9.00 6.27 -5.92
N LEU A 138 9.49 6.88 -4.84
CA LEU A 138 9.49 8.32 -4.62
C LEU A 138 10.86 8.95 -4.89
N LEU A 139 11.93 8.26 -4.52
CA LEU A 139 13.29 8.77 -4.63
C LEU A 139 14.28 7.63 -4.92
N ARG A 140 15.26 7.92 -5.77
CA ARG A 140 16.50 7.15 -5.89
C ARG A 140 17.65 8.14 -5.80
N ASN A 141 18.57 7.93 -4.86
CA ASN A 141 19.69 8.83 -4.63
C ASN A 141 20.96 8.04 -4.28
N ARG A 142 22.09 8.74 -4.17
CA ARG A 142 23.32 8.22 -3.59
C ARG A 142 23.81 9.15 -2.49
N CYS A 143 24.35 8.58 -1.43
CA CYS A 143 25.07 9.33 -0.41
C CYS A 143 26.55 8.93 -0.41
N ARG A 144 27.39 9.94 -0.28
CA ARG A 144 28.85 9.87 -0.22
C ARG A 144 29.33 10.43 1.09
#